data_AF-A0A261U824-F1
#
_entry.id   AF-A0A261U824-F1
#
_cell.length_a   1.000
_cell.length_b   1.000
_cell.length_c   1.000
_cell.angle_alpha   90.00
_cell.angle_beta   90.00
_cell.angle_gamma   90.00
#
_symmetry.space_group_name_H-M   'P 1'
#
loop_
_entity.id
_entity.type
_entity.pdbx_description
1 polymer ?
#
loop_
_entity_poly.entity_id
_entity_poly.type
_entity_poly.pdbx_seq_one_letter_code
_entity_poly.pdbx_strand_id
1 'polypeptide(L)'
;MPPESMMDGELPLWPTLAPAENVGQWVQANILDESGKIHNPEHLHLLDADLEFLWASQAFAKQGRTVLGQCEQVAFRAGGWQKARQEQQFYEWFGRIPKFVITLAADYCSQCSDLEFCALVEHELCHIAHELDAFGSPKFGEDGRPKLKLRGHDVEEFVSVVRRYGPSAEVRRLLEAAKGPAEVGAVNIAHACGTCLKIAA
;
A
#
# COMPACT_ATOMS: atom_id res chain seq x y z
N MET A 1 7.75 -12.92 -8.93
CA MET A 1 8.65 -13.66 -8.03
C MET A 1 9.86 -12.82 -7.68
N PRO A 2 10.27 -12.79 -6.40
CA PRO A 2 11.53 -12.19 -5.98
C PRO A 2 12.75 -12.92 -6.58
N PRO A 3 13.92 -12.27 -6.67
CA PRO A 3 15.17 -12.93 -7.11
C PRO A 3 15.59 -14.04 -6.15
N GLU A 4 16.17 -15.13 -6.68
CA GLU A 4 16.70 -16.25 -5.86
C GLU A 4 17.72 -15.79 -4.82
N SER A 5 18.55 -14.79 -5.16
CA SER A 5 19.54 -14.21 -4.25
C SER A 5 18.94 -13.55 -3.00
N MET A 6 17.63 -13.34 -2.95
CA MET A 6 16.90 -12.85 -1.78
C MET A 6 16.16 -13.95 -1.01
N MET A 7 16.15 -15.17 -1.55
CA MET A 7 15.41 -16.32 -1.04
C MET A 7 16.33 -17.47 -0.57
N ASP A 8 17.63 -17.41 -0.86
CA ASP A 8 18.60 -18.40 -0.41
C ASP A 8 18.61 -18.51 1.12
N GLY A 9 18.56 -19.74 1.63
CA GLY A 9 18.11 -20.12 2.99
C GLY A 9 18.89 -19.58 4.20
N GLU A 10 19.86 -18.70 3.99
CA GLU A 10 20.42 -17.85 5.03
C GLU A 10 19.93 -16.42 4.82
N LEU A 11 18.98 -15.98 5.67
CA LEU A 11 18.54 -14.58 5.67
C LEU A 11 19.77 -13.67 5.85
N PRO A 12 19.93 -12.63 5.02
CA PRO A 12 21.07 -11.74 5.13
C PRO A 12 21.09 -11.07 6.51
N LEU A 13 22.31 -10.84 7.05
CA LEU A 13 22.51 -10.20 8.36
C LEU A 13 21.87 -8.82 8.49
N TRP A 14 21.51 -8.19 7.37
CA TRP A 14 20.87 -6.90 7.27
C TRP A 14 19.85 -6.91 6.11
N PRO A 15 18.77 -6.10 6.19
CA PRO A 15 17.79 -6.03 5.12
C PRO A 15 18.41 -5.55 3.81
N THR A 16 18.27 -6.33 2.74
CA THR A 16 18.73 -5.94 1.40
C THR A 16 17.55 -5.48 0.55
N LEU A 17 17.82 -4.54 -0.34
CA LEU A 17 16.85 -3.97 -1.27
C LEU A 17 17.37 -4.15 -2.70
N ALA A 18 16.48 -4.44 -3.64
CA ALA A 18 16.83 -4.51 -5.06
C ALA A 18 15.65 -4.10 -5.95
N PRO A 19 15.91 -3.61 -7.18
CA PRO A 19 14.88 -3.33 -8.17
C PRO A 19 13.97 -4.54 -8.43
N ALA A 20 12.68 -4.27 -8.53
CA ALA A 20 11.64 -5.26 -8.85
C ALA A 20 11.01 -4.93 -10.22
N GLU A 21 11.84 -4.76 -11.25
CA GLU A 21 11.40 -4.38 -12.61
C GLU A 21 10.28 -5.30 -13.14
N ASN A 22 10.40 -6.61 -12.86
CA ASN A 22 9.43 -7.63 -13.25
C ASN A 22 8.04 -7.35 -12.66
N VAL A 23 7.98 -6.81 -11.43
CA VAL A 23 6.71 -6.42 -10.78
C VAL A 23 6.13 -5.20 -11.46
N GLY A 24 6.95 -4.17 -11.72
CA GLY A 24 6.50 -2.97 -12.44
C GLY A 24 5.93 -3.30 -13.82
N GLN A 25 6.62 -4.14 -14.59
CA GLN A 25 6.15 -4.60 -15.91
C GLN A 25 4.84 -5.40 -15.80
N TRP A 26 4.73 -6.27 -14.79
CA TRP A 26 3.52 -7.05 -14.57
C TRP A 26 2.34 -6.16 -14.16
N VAL A 27 2.55 -5.18 -13.28
CA VAL A 27 1.53 -4.18 -12.88
C VAL A 27 1.05 -3.41 -14.09
N GLN A 28 1.98 -2.88 -14.89
CA GLN A 28 1.65 -2.17 -16.11
C GLN A 28 0.76 -3.02 -17.03
N ALA A 29 1.18 -4.25 -17.31
CA ALA A 29 0.51 -5.11 -18.29
C ALA A 29 -0.82 -5.72 -17.81
N ASN A 30 -1.03 -5.89 -16.49
CA ASN A 30 -2.18 -6.64 -15.98
C ASN A 30 -3.19 -5.80 -15.20
N ILE A 31 -2.74 -4.74 -14.52
CA ILE A 31 -3.59 -3.90 -13.66
C ILE A 31 -3.87 -2.55 -14.33
N LEU A 32 -2.84 -1.89 -14.89
CA LEU A 32 -2.97 -0.54 -15.41
C LEU A 32 -3.47 -0.51 -16.86
N ASP A 33 -2.91 -1.34 -17.74
CA ASP A 33 -3.33 -1.42 -19.14
C ASP A 33 -4.79 -1.91 -19.26
N GLU A 34 -5.58 -1.25 -20.12
CA GLU A 34 -7.00 -1.57 -20.35
C GLU A 34 -7.23 -3.00 -20.88
N SER A 35 -6.23 -3.57 -21.56
CA SER A 35 -6.24 -4.96 -22.05
C SER A 35 -5.80 -5.98 -20.99
N GLY A 36 -5.35 -5.50 -19.83
CA GLY A 36 -4.89 -6.31 -18.72
C GLY A 36 -5.99 -7.24 -18.17
N LYS A 37 -5.61 -8.48 -17.85
CA LYS A 37 -6.55 -9.52 -17.38
C LYS A 37 -7.28 -9.15 -16.08
N ILE A 38 -6.66 -8.30 -15.27
CA ILE A 38 -7.20 -7.79 -14.02
C ILE A 38 -7.18 -6.25 -14.04
N HIS A 39 -7.44 -5.64 -15.19
CA HIS A 39 -7.47 -4.19 -15.31
C HIS A 39 -8.30 -3.55 -14.19
N ASN A 40 -7.78 -2.47 -13.59
CA ASN A 40 -8.47 -1.70 -12.57
C ASN A 40 -8.54 -0.22 -12.99
N PRO A 41 -9.71 0.28 -13.44
CA PRO A 41 -9.86 1.67 -13.87
C PRO A 41 -9.67 2.67 -12.73
N GLU A 42 -9.76 2.24 -11.47
CA GLU A 42 -9.47 3.11 -10.31
C GLU A 42 -7.98 3.50 -10.22
N HIS A 43 -7.09 2.82 -10.95
CA HIS A 43 -5.66 3.14 -11.02
C HIS A 43 -5.27 3.87 -12.31
N LEU A 44 -6.23 4.40 -13.08
CA LEU A 44 -5.95 5.09 -14.34
C LEU A 44 -4.93 6.23 -14.19
N HIS A 45 -4.96 6.96 -13.06
CA HIS A 45 -4.01 8.04 -12.75
C HIS A 45 -2.56 7.56 -12.58
N LEU A 46 -2.29 6.25 -12.59
CA LEU A 46 -0.97 5.66 -12.46
C LEU A 46 -0.31 5.26 -13.80
N LEU A 47 -1.04 5.31 -14.93
CA LEU A 47 -0.50 4.89 -16.23
C LEU A 47 0.82 5.57 -16.61
N ASP A 48 0.93 6.87 -16.32
CA ASP A 48 2.12 7.68 -16.58
C ASP A 48 2.79 8.16 -15.28
N ALA A 49 2.47 7.51 -14.15
CA ALA A 49 3.07 7.87 -12.88
C ALA A 49 4.55 7.49 -12.86
N ASP A 50 5.35 8.39 -12.29
CA ASP A 50 6.74 8.10 -11.97
C ASP A 50 6.80 7.21 -10.70
N LEU A 51 6.64 5.91 -10.91
CA LEU A 51 6.56 4.87 -9.89
C LEU A 51 7.52 3.73 -10.23
N GLU A 52 8.32 3.33 -9.26
CA GLU A 52 9.20 2.16 -9.37
C GLU A 52 8.91 1.15 -8.25
N PHE A 53 9.37 -0.10 -8.45
CA PHE A 53 9.19 -1.17 -7.48
C PHE A 53 10.52 -1.68 -6.94
N LEU A 54 10.53 -2.03 -5.66
CA LEU A 54 11.64 -2.67 -4.97
C LEU A 54 11.17 -3.98 -4.31
N TRP A 55 12.09 -4.92 -4.23
CA TRP A 55 12.04 -6.01 -3.26
C TRP A 55 12.82 -5.61 -2.02
N ALA A 56 12.28 -5.92 -0.85
CA ALA A 56 13.02 -6.03 0.40
C ALA A 56 13.19 -7.51 0.76
N SER A 57 14.37 -7.91 1.23
CA SER A 57 14.61 -9.32 1.59
C SER A 57 13.64 -9.85 2.62
N GLN A 58 13.15 -9.00 3.52
CA GLN A 58 12.23 -9.38 4.59
C GLN A 58 11.23 -8.28 4.95
N ALA A 59 10.09 -8.69 5.50
CA ALA A 59 9.15 -7.78 6.15
C ALA A 59 9.79 -7.09 7.37
N PHE A 60 9.23 -5.96 7.79
CA PHE A 60 9.68 -5.26 9.00
C PHE A 60 8.52 -4.94 9.95
N ALA A 61 8.85 -4.70 11.23
CA ALA A 61 7.86 -4.36 12.25
C ALA A 61 7.77 -2.83 12.44
N LYS A 62 6.53 -2.31 12.51
CA LYS A 62 6.24 -0.91 12.79
C LYS A 62 5.02 -0.80 13.70
N GLN A 63 5.20 -0.19 14.87
CA GLN A 63 4.12 0.02 15.86
C GLN A 63 3.34 -1.27 16.19
N GLY A 64 4.04 -2.39 16.36
CA GLY A 64 3.43 -3.69 16.68
C GLY A 64 2.75 -4.40 15.52
N ARG A 65 2.84 -3.87 14.29
CA ARG A 65 2.33 -4.51 13.06
C ARG A 65 3.49 -4.93 12.16
N THR A 66 3.30 -6.04 11.46
CA THR A 66 4.20 -6.47 10.37
C THR A 66 3.82 -5.72 9.10
N VAL A 67 4.80 -5.13 8.43
CA VAL A 67 4.65 -4.39 7.17
C VAL A 67 5.18 -5.28 6.03
N LEU A 68 4.27 -5.69 5.13
CA LEU A 68 4.56 -6.58 4.00
C LEU A 68 4.79 -5.82 2.69
N GLY A 69 4.27 -4.60 2.61
CA GLY A 69 4.44 -3.66 1.51
C GLY A 69 4.53 -2.25 2.05
N GLN A 70 5.19 -1.36 1.32
CA GLN A 70 5.20 0.06 1.63
C GLN A 70 5.27 0.89 0.34
N CYS A 71 4.24 1.70 0.11
CA CYS A 71 4.26 2.81 -0.83
C CYS A 71 4.85 4.07 -0.18
N GLU A 72 5.79 4.71 -0.85
CA GLU A 72 6.38 5.98 -0.42
C GLU A 72 6.55 6.98 -1.57
N GLN A 73 6.38 8.27 -1.26
CA GLN A 73 6.85 9.35 -2.10
C GLN A 73 8.28 9.64 -1.70
N VAL A 74 9.22 9.53 -2.65
CA VAL A 74 10.65 9.63 -2.36
C VAL A 74 10.97 11.03 -1.86
N ALA A 75 11.47 11.11 -0.63
CA ALA A 75 11.85 12.35 0.01
C ALA A 75 13.02 12.12 0.97
N PHE A 76 14.14 12.80 0.73
CA PHE A 76 15.32 12.68 1.57
C PHE A 76 15.26 13.63 2.76
N ARG A 77 15.00 13.09 3.95
CA ARG A 77 14.99 13.85 5.22
C ARG A 77 16.39 13.93 5.83
N ALA A 78 17.39 14.23 5.01
CA ALA A 78 18.79 14.32 5.39
C ALA A 78 19.53 15.34 4.51
N GLY A 79 20.72 15.78 4.95
CA GLY A 79 21.58 16.70 4.21
C GLY A 79 22.97 16.12 3.92
N GLY A 80 23.78 16.87 3.14
CA GLY A 80 25.18 16.53 2.86
C GLY A 80 25.38 15.10 2.36
N TRP A 81 26.36 14.39 2.93
CA TRP A 81 26.68 13.01 2.52
C TRP A 81 25.62 11.96 2.90
N GLN A 82 24.77 12.23 3.90
CA GLN A 82 23.62 11.36 4.18
C GLN A 82 22.59 11.44 3.05
N LYS A 83 22.36 12.67 2.57
CA LYS A 83 21.85 13.04 1.23
C LYS A 83 22.34 12.09 0.14
N ALA A 84 23.61 12.30 -0.18
CA ALA A 84 24.26 11.75 -1.37
C ALA A 84 24.24 10.21 -1.41
N ARG A 85 24.44 9.51 -0.28
CA ARG A 85 24.40 8.04 -0.26
C ARG A 85 23.02 7.47 -0.60
N GLN A 86 21.94 8.13 -0.17
CA GLN A 86 20.59 7.69 -0.51
C GLN A 86 20.28 7.97 -1.98
N GLU A 87 20.66 9.15 -2.48
CA GLU A 87 20.48 9.50 -3.90
C GLU A 87 21.28 8.56 -4.81
N GLN A 88 22.55 8.31 -4.50
CA GLN A 88 23.42 7.40 -5.24
C GLN A 88 22.77 6.02 -5.39
N GLN A 89 22.18 5.48 -4.32
CA GLN A 89 21.53 4.18 -4.35
C GLN A 89 20.36 4.14 -5.34
N PHE A 90 19.54 5.19 -5.40
CA PHE A 90 18.47 5.31 -6.39
C PHE A 90 19.01 5.43 -7.82
N TYR A 91 20.08 6.19 -8.03
CA TYR A 91 20.72 6.27 -9.36
C TYR A 91 21.31 4.93 -9.80
N GLU A 92 21.90 4.16 -8.90
CA GLU A 92 22.43 2.82 -9.19
C GLU A 92 21.31 1.82 -9.53
N TRP A 93 20.17 1.93 -8.85
CA TRP A 93 19.01 1.08 -9.10
C TRP A 93 18.24 1.43 -10.37
N PHE A 94 17.96 2.73 -10.60
CA PHE A 94 16.99 3.17 -11.61
C PHE A 94 17.57 4.15 -12.64
N GLY A 95 18.83 4.58 -12.49
CA GLY A 95 19.44 5.63 -13.32
C GLY A 95 18.91 7.05 -13.03
N ARG A 96 17.99 7.18 -12.07
CA ARG A 96 17.29 8.41 -11.69
C ARG A 96 16.68 8.25 -10.28
N ILE A 97 16.10 9.32 -9.75
CA ILE A 97 15.32 9.26 -8.52
C ILE A 97 13.82 9.26 -8.88
N PRO A 98 13.08 8.16 -8.66
CA PRO A 98 11.65 8.13 -8.90
C PRO A 98 10.87 8.98 -7.90
N LYS A 99 9.70 9.47 -8.30
CA LYS A 99 8.81 10.22 -7.43
C LYS A 99 8.14 9.33 -6.40
N PHE A 100 7.76 8.11 -6.78
CA PHE A 100 7.17 7.12 -5.89
C PHE A 100 7.89 5.77 -5.99
N VAL A 101 7.91 5.04 -4.88
CA VAL A 101 8.43 3.67 -4.82
C VAL A 101 7.46 2.82 -4.03
N ILE A 102 7.22 1.60 -4.51
CA ILE A 102 6.55 0.54 -3.74
C ILE A 102 7.58 -0.54 -3.44
N THR A 103 7.78 -0.82 -2.15
CA THR A 103 8.68 -1.89 -1.70
C THR A 103 7.85 -3.06 -1.18
N LEU A 104 8.15 -4.28 -1.65
CA LEU A 104 7.45 -5.51 -1.27
C LEU A 104 8.38 -6.47 -0.53
N ALA A 105 7.88 -7.12 0.52
CA ALA A 105 8.61 -8.10 1.29
C ALA A 105 8.73 -9.43 0.52
N ALA A 106 9.95 -9.79 0.13
CA ALA A 106 10.26 -10.97 -0.68
C ALA A 106 10.01 -12.29 0.07
N ASP A 107 10.37 -12.35 1.35
CA ASP A 107 10.10 -13.49 2.24
C ASP A 107 8.60 -13.85 2.28
N TYR A 108 7.73 -12.85 2.33
CA TYR A 108 6.28 -13.06 2.26
C TYR A 108 5.81 -13.38 0.83
N CYS A 109 6.23 -12.58 -0.16
CA CYS A 109 5.75 -12.70 -1.54
C CYS A 109 6.19 -14.00 -2.24
N SER A 110 7.20 -14.68 -1.71
CA SER A 110 7.64 -16.01 -2.18
C SER A 110 6.78 -17.15 -1.65
N GLN A 111 5.97 -16.92 -0.62
CA GLN A 111 5.18 -17.93 0.08
C GLN A 111 3.68 -17.69 0.01
N CYS A 112 3.25 -16.45 -0.21
CA CYS A 112 1.84 -16.11 -0.31
C CYS A 112 1.19 -16.66 -1.60
N SER A 113 -0.12 -16.82 -1.58
CA SER A 113 -0.88 -17.16 -2.78
C SER A 113 -0.89 -16.00 -3.79
N ASP A 114 -1.16 -16.31 -5.07
CA ASP A 114 -1.33 -15.29 -6.12
C ASP A 114 -2.41 -14.26 -5.74
N LEU A 115 -3.46 -14.70 -5.04
CA LEU A 115 -4.54 -13.83 -4.54
C LEU A 115 -4.02 -12.81 -3.54
N GLU A 116 -3.25 -13.27 -2.55
CA GLU A 116 -2.64 -12.41 -1.53
C GLU A 116 -1.61 -11.46 -2.14
N PHE A 117 -0.81 -11.93 -3.09
CA PHE A 117 0.13 -11.09 -3.82
C PHE A 117 -0.58 -9.98 -4.58
N CYS A 118 -1.64 -10.30 -5.35
CA CYS A 118 -2.41 -9.30 -6.08
C CYS A 118 -3.05 -8.28 -5.12
N ALA A 119 -3.63 -8.77 -4.01
CA ALA A 119 -4.24 -7.90 -3.00
C ALA A 119 -3.21 -6.94 -2.35
N LEU A 120 -2.00 -7.43 -2.06
CA LEU A 120 -0.92 -6.61 -1.52
C LEU A 120 -0.47 -5.55 -2.53
N VAL A 121 -0.25 -5.91 -3.79
CA VAL A 121 0.20 -4.97 -4.82
C VAL A 121 -0.84 -3.88 -5.07
N GLU A 122 -2.11 -4.24 -5.27
CA GLU A 122 -3.17 -3.23 -5.44
C GLU A 122 -3.39 -2.40 -4.16
N HIS A 123 -3.20 -2.96 -2.97
CA HIS A 123 -3.23 -2.19 -1.72
C HIS A 123 -2.18 -1.07 -1.72
N GLU A 124 -0.93 -1.39 -2.07
CA GLU A 124 0.13 -0.38 -2.13
C GLU A 124 -0.10 0.65 -3.25
N LEU A 125 -0.69 0.24 -4.39
CA LEU A 125 -1.07 1.15 -5.47
C LEU A 125 -2.15 2.15 -5.04
N CYS A 126 -3.12 1.72 -4.21
CA CYS A 126 -4.17 2.59 -3.69
C CYS A 126 -3.62 3.80 -2.93
N HIS A 127 -2.47 3.66 -2.25
CA HIS A 127 -1.85 4.77 -1.54
C HIS A 127 -1.43 5.92 -2.44
N ILE A 128 -1.26 5.70 -3.74
CA ILE A 128 -1.02 6.77 -4.69
C ILE A 128 -2.38 7.21 -5.23
N ALA A 129 -2.81 8.40 -4.83
CA ALA A 129 -4.11 8.94 -5.21
C ALA A 129 -3.96 10.18 -6.09
N HIS A 130 -4.92 10.38 -7.00
CA HIS A 130 -5.11 11.66 -7.67
C HIS A 130 -5.54 12.72 -6.65
N GLU A 131 -4.76 13.79 -6.52
CA GLU A 131 -5.11 14.95 -5.69
C GLU A 131 -6.36 15.62 -6.26
N LEU A 132 -7.38 15.80 -5.42
CA LEU A 132 -8.60 16.53 -5.77
C LEU A 132 -8.49 18.00 -5.36
N ASP A 133 -9.19 18.87 -6.07
CA ASP A 133 -9.34 20.29 -5.73
C ASP A 133 -10.40 20.51 -4.63
N ALA A 134 -10.65 21.78 -4.32
CA ALA A 134 -11.63 22.16 -3.29
C ALA A 134 -13.07 21.76 -3.63
N PHE A 135 -13.36 21.39 -4.87
CA PHE A 135 -14.67 20.97 -5.37
C PHE A 135 -14.73 19.47 -5.66
N GLY A 136 -13.68 18.72 -5.32
CA GLY A 136 -13.60 17.27 -5.54
C GLY A 136 -13.22 16.88 -6.97
N SER A 137 -12.81 17.82 -7.82
CA SER A 137 -12.36 17.52 -9.18
C SER A 137 -10.87 17.16 -9.22
N PRO A 138 -10.42 16.26 -10.10
CA PRO A 138 -9.01 15.86 -10.17
C PRO A 138 -8.10 17.02 -10.61
N LYS A 139 -6.99 17.23 -9.89
CA LYS A 139 -6.01 18.28 -10.18
C LYS A 139 -4.97 17.82 -11.18
N PHE A 140 -4.60 18.70 -12.09
CA PHE A 140 -3.52 18.48 -13.04
C PHE A 140 -2.36 19.46 -12.78
N GLY A 141 -1.14 19.01 -13.04
CA GLY A 141 0.04 19.87 -13.05
C GLY A 141 0.06 20.79 -14.27
N GLU A 142 1.02 21.71 -14.30
CA GLU A 142 1.24 22.58 -15.47
C GLU A 142 1.62 21.80 -16.73
N ASP A 143 2.19 20.60 -16.56
CA ASP A 143 2.50 19.63 -17.62
C ASP A 143 1.29 18.81 -18.09
N GLY A 144 0.10 19.08 -17.54
CA GLY A 144 -1.14 18.37 -17.86
C GLY A 144 -1.24 16.98 -17.23
N ARG A 145 -0.28 16.55 -16.41
CA ARG A 145 -0.30 15.23 -15.77
C ARG A 145 -1.11 15.24 -14.46
N PRO A 146 -1.69 14.10 -14.06
CA PRO A 146 -2.34 13.96 -12.76
C PRO A 146 -1.42 14.41 -11.62
N LYS A 147 -1.91 15.31 -10.76
CA LYS A 147 -1.19 15.66 -9.55
C LYS A 147 -1.43 14.57 -8.51
N LEU A 148 -0.40 13.78 -8.25
CA LEU A 148 -0.47 12.63 -7.34
C LEU A 148 -0.05 13.00 -5.91
N LYS A 149 -0.69 12.37 -4.93
CA LYS A 149 -0.37 12.46 -3.50
C LYS A 149 -0.36 11.07 -2.86
N LEU A 150 0.36 10.94 -1.75
CA LEU A 150 0.14 9.80 -0.85
C LEU A 150 -1.15 10.00 -0.06
N ARG A 151 -2.01 8.97 -0.07
CA ARG A 151 -3.09 8.81 0.89
C ARG A 151 -2.58 7.95 2.06
N GLY A 152 -3.03 8.27 3.27
CA GLY A 152 -2.78 7.40 4.42
C GLY A 152 -3.61 6.12 4.34
N HIS A 153 -3.42 5.21 5.29
CA HIS A 153 -4.27 4.02 5.45
C HIS A 153 -5.71 4.44 5.82
N ASP A 154 -6.51 4.83 4.84
CA ASP A 154 -7.93 5.11 5.04
C ASP A 154 -8.74 3.82 4.84
N VAL A 155 -9.79 3.66 5.62
CA VAL A 155 -10.68 2.48 5.63
C VAL A 155 -11.33 2.29 4.25
N GLU A 156 -11.54 3.39 3.51
CA GLU A 156 -12.15 3.38 2.17
C GLU A 156 -11.28 2.67 1.12
N GLU A 157 -9.95 2.67 1.28
CA GLU A 157 -9.03 2.01 0.32
C GLU A 157 -8.96 0.49 0.50
N PHE A 158 -9.50 -0.03 1.60
CA PHE A 158 -9.76 -1.47 1.74
C PHE A 158 -10.96 -1.91 0.92
N VAL A 159 -11.90 -1.03 0.57
CA VAL A 159 -13.14 -1.46 -0.08
C VAL A 159 -12.86 -2.01 -1.48
N SER A 160 -12.00 -1.36 -2.27
CA SER A 160 -11.67 -1.85 -3.62
C SER A 160 -10.92 -3.18 -3.57
N VAL A 161 -9.90 -3.28 -2.72
CA VAL A 161 -9.13 -4.52 -2.52
C VAL A 161 -10.01 -5.65 -2.00
N VAL A 162 -10.87 -5.39 -1.01
CA VAL A 162 -11.82 -6.37 -0.47
C VAL A 162 -12.86 -6.78 -1.51
N ARG A 163 -13.33 -5.85 -2.34
CA ARG A 163 -14.26 -6.14 -3.44
C ARG A 163 -13.63 -7.03 -4.52
N ARG A 164 -12.35 -6.81 -4.84
CA ARG A 164 -11.65 -7.53 -5.92
C ARG A 164 -11.06 -8.87 -5.46
N TYR A 165 -10.55 -8.94 -4.24
CA TYR A 165 -9.80 -10.11 -3.74
C TYR A 165 -10.40 -10.75 -2.48
N GLY A 166 -11.44 -10.16 -1.91
CA GLY A 166 -12.07 -10.62 -0.67
C GLY A 166 -11.41 -10.06 0.59
N PRO A 167 -12.04 -10.27 1.77
CA PRO A 167 -11.54 -9.74 3.02
C PRO A 167 -10.30 -10.50 3.51
N SER A 168 -9.33 -9.75 4.03
CA SER A 168 -8.21 -10.30 4.80
C SER A 168 -8.70 -11.00 6.07
N ALA A 169 -7.86 -11.79 6.73
CA ALA A 169 -8.24 -12.47 7.98
C ALA A 169 -8.65 -11.48 9.09
N GLU A 170 -8.05 -10.28 9.14
CA GLU A 170 -8.45 -9.22 10.07
C GLU A 170 -9.81 -8.63 9.73
N VAL A 171 -10.05 -8.30 8.45
CA VAL A 171 -11.36 -7.80 7.99
C VAL A 171 -12.46 -8.86 8.20
N ARG A 172 -12.16 -10.15 7.99
CA ARG A 172 -13.10 -11.23 8.30
C ARG A 172 -13.46 -11.25 9.78
N ARG A 173 -12.49 -11.11 10.69
CA ARG A 173 -12.76 -11.04 12.14
C ARG A 173 -13.65 -9.86 12.50
N LEU A 174 -13.42 -8.70 11.88
CA LEU A 174 -14.30 -7.53 12.02
C LEU A 174 -15.72 -7.79 11.50
N LEU A 175 -15.85 -8.40 10.31
CA LEU A 175 -17.15 -8.75 9.73
C LEU A 175 -17.91 -9.76 10.60
N GLU A 176 -17.24 -10.77 11.14
CA GLU A 176 -17.87 -11.73 12.06
C GLU A 176 -18.30 -11.07 13.37
N ALA A 177 -17.47 -10.18 13.93
CA ALA A 177 -17.85 -9.41 15.12
C ALA A 177 -19.08 -8.51 14.86
N ALA A 178 -19.17 -7.91 13.67
CA ALA A 178 -20.28 -7.04 13.28
C ALA A 178 -21.59 -7.80 12.99
N LYS A 179 -21.54 -9.11 12.71
CA LYS A 179 -22.74 -9.94 12.52
C LYS A 179 -23.49 -10.23 13.83
N GLY A 180 -22.78 -10.20 14.97
CA GLY A 180 -23.37 -10.43 16.28
C GLY A 180 -24.01 -9.16 16.87
N PRO A 181 -24.90 -9.29 17.87
CA PRO A 181 -25.31 -8.14 18.67
C PRO A 181 -24.09 -7.55 19.39
N ALA A 182 -24.06 -6.23 19.57
CA ALA A 182 -23.03 -5.59 20.37
C ALA A 182 -22.99 -6.19 21.78
N GLU A 183 -21.79 -6.52 22.26
CA GLU A 183 -21.59 -7.10 23.60
C GLU A 183 -22.04 -6.16 24.72
N VAL A 184 -22.02 -4.85 24.44
CA VAL A 184 -22.47 -3.81 25.36
C VAL A 184 -23.81 -3.25 24.89
N GLY A 185 -24.88 -3.66 25.56
CA GLY A 185 -26.22 -3.13 25.28
C GLY A 185 -26.40 -1.68 25.71
N ALA A 186 -27.28 -0.94 25.02
CA ALA A 186 -27.57 0.47 25.29
C ALA A 186 -27.96 0.76 26.75
N VAL A 187 -28.67 -0.16 27.41
CA VAL A 187 -29.05 -0.03 28.84
C VAL A 187 -27.83 -0.04 29.75
N ASN A 188 -26.85 -0.90 29.48
CA ASN A 188 -25.62 -0.96 30.27
C ASN A 188 -24.80 0.33 30.10
N ILE A 189 -24.78 0.90 28.89
CA ILE A 189 -24.16 2.21 28.60
C ILE A 189 -24.89 3.31 29.38
N ALA A 190 -26.23 3.31 29.38
CA ALA A 190 -27.03 4.31 30.06
C ALA A 190 -26.79 4.30 31.59
N HIS A 191 -26.69 3.11 32.19
CA HIS A 191 -26.37 2.94 33.60
C HIS A 191 -24.93 3.35 33.93
N ALA A 192 -23.95 3.01 33.10
CA ALA A 192 -22.54 3.37 33.33
C ALA A 192 -22.31 4.89 33.26
N CYS A 193 -23.03 5.58 32.38
CA CYS A 193 -22.93 7.03 32.18
C CYS A 193 -23.58 7.87 33.31
N GLY A 194 -24.56 7.30 34.05
CA GLY A 194 -25.29 7.99 35.12
C GLY A 194 -26.16 9.19 34.70
N THR A 195 -25.98 9.69 33.47
CA THR A 195 -26.64 10.91 32.93
C THR A 195 -27.41 10.61 31.65
N CYS A 196 -27.10 9.50 30.98
CA CYS A 196 -27.65 9.10 29.68
C CYS A 196 -29.08 8.50 29.78
N LEU A 197 -29.58 8.24 30.99
CA LEU A 197 -30.98 7.86 31.23
C LEU A 197 -31.99 8.93 30.83
N LYS A 198 -31.57 10.19 30.60
CA LYS A 198 -32.46 11.28 30.16
C LYS A 198 -32.73 11.34 28.65
N ILE A 199 -31.94 10.63 27.83
CA ILE A 199 -32.04 10.68 26.35
C ILE A 199 -32.52 9.35 25.76
N ALA A 200 -32.46 8.25 26.53
CA ALA A 200 -32.81 6.90 26.06
C ALA A 200 -34.29 6.51 26.26
N ALA A 201 -35.20 7.48 26.43
CA ALA A 201 -36.65 7.27 26.54
C ALA A 201 -37.39 7.81 25.32
#